data_AF-A0A9E5DAR1-F1
#
_entry.id   AF-A0A9E5DAR1-F1
#
_cell.length_a   1.000
_cell.length_b   1.000
_cell.length_c   1.000
_cell.angle_alpha   90.00
_cell.angle_beta   90.00
_cell.angle_gamma   90.00
#
_symmetry.space_group_name_H-M   'P 1'
#
loop_
_entity.id
_entity.type
_entity.pdbx_description
1 polymer ?
#
loop_
_entity_poly.entity_id
_entity_poly.type
_entity_poly.pdbx_seq_one_letter_code
_entity_poly.pdbx_strand_id
1 'polypeptide(L)'
;GPALQSVKKTLASAGANQDAAGRLSEVISLMAHGPDIKGQVVLDFSLVRGLAYYNGVIFEVSHPGWPGTLGGGGRYDTLSRALGGGDAVPALGFAYNLDALISIGAS
;
A
#
# COMPACT_ATOMS: atom_id res chain seq x y z
N GLY A 1 -9.47 -10.77 5.85
CA GLY A 1 -10.19 -11.76 5.02
C GLY A 1 -9.38 -13.04 4.83
N PRO A 2 -9.90 -14.04 4.08
CA PRO A 2 -9.27 -15.35 3.90
C PRO A 2 -7.85 -15.31 3.32
N ALA A 3 -7.60 -14.41 2.35
CA ALA A 3 -6.28 -14.26 1.71
C ALA A 3 -5.17 -13.90 2.72
N LEU A 4 -5.43 -12.92 3.59
CA LEU A 4 -4.47 -12.51 4.62
C LEU A 4 -4.17 -13.63 5.63
N GLN A 5 -5.17 -14.44 5.97
CA GLN A 5 -4.97 -15.60 6.84
C GLN A 5 -4.10 -16.66 6.16
N SER A 6 -4.30 -16.88 4.86
CA SER A 6 -3.44 -17.77 4.08
C SER A 6 -1.98 -17.29 4.09
N VAL A 7 -1.75 -15.99 3.87
CA VAL A 7 -0.39 -15.41 3.91
C VAL A 7 0.26 -15.60 5.28
N LYS A 8 -0.46 -15.29 6.37
CA LYS A 8 0.05 -15.52 7.73
C LYS A 8 0.45 -16.98 7.96
N LYS A 9 -0.40 -17.92 7.53
CA LYS A 9 -0.11 -19.36 7.65
C LYS A 9 1.14 -19.75 6.86
N THR A 10 1.26 -19.28 5.61
CA THR A 10 2.42 -19.57 4.76
C THR A 10 3.71 -19.02 5.38
N LEU A 11 3.69 -17.77 5.87
CA LEU A 11 4.84 -17.15 6.56
C LEU A 11 5.21 -17.94 7.81
N ALA A 12 4.22 -18.34 8.61
CA ALA A 12 4.44 -19.14 9.81
C ALA A 12 5.08 -20.51 9.49
N SER A 13 4.57 -21.21 8.46
CA SER A 13 5.15 -22.50 8.05
C SER A 13 6.57 -22.40 7.50
N ALA A 14 6.94 -21.23 6.96
CA ALA A 14 8.28 -20.96 6.45
C ALA A 14 9.26 -20.45 7.53
N GLY A 15 8.79 -20.24 8.78
CA GLY A 15 9.60 -19.59 9.82
C GLY A 15 9.93 -18.12 9.52
N ALA A 16 9.17 -17.48 8.63
CA ALA A 16 9.38 -16.09 8.24
C ALA A 16 8.78 -15.10 9.25
N ASN A 17 9.33 -13.88 9.29
CA ASN A 17 8.78 -12.79 10.09
C ASN A 17 7.33 -12.46 9.65
N GLN A 18 6.44 -12.29 10.63
CA GLN A 18 5.01 -12.05 10.40
C GLN A 18 4.55 -10.62 10.71
N ASP A 19 5.45 -9.75 11.13
CA ASP A 19 5.13 -8.40 11.61
C ASP A 19 4.46 -7.57 10.51
N ALA A 20 4.91 -7.72 9.26
CA ALA A 20 4.30 -7.05 8.11
C ALA A 20 2.84 -7.49 7.91
N ALA A 21 2.56 -8.79 7.99
CA ALA A 21 1.20 -9.32 7.89
C ALA A 21 0.34 -8.91 9.10
N GLY A 22 0.96 -8.78 10.29
CA GLY A 22 0.34 -8.23 11.49
C GLY A 22 -0.12 -6.79 11.29
N ARG A 23 0.81 -5.90 10.91
CA ARG A 23 0.51 -4.48 10.61
C ARG A 23 -0.54 -4.31 9.52
N LEU A 24 -0.48 -5.09 8.44
CA LEU A 24 -1.50 -5.05 7.39
C LEU A 24 -2.89 -5.46 7.92
N SER A 25 -2.95 -6.42 8.85
CA SER A 25 -4.22 -6.79 9.49
C SER A 25 -4.82 -5.63 10.27
N GLU A 26 -3.99 -4.90 11.00
CA GLU A 26 -4.42 -3.73 11.76
C GLU A 26 -4.95 -2.63 10.83
N VAL A 27 -4.25 -2.34 9.73
CA VAL A 27 -4.72 -1.38 8.71
C VAL A 27 -6.10 -1.79 8.17
N ILE A 28 -6.30 -3.06 7.81
CA ILE A 28 -7.58 -3.55 7.30
C ILE A 28 -8.68 -3.46 8.36
N SER A 29 -8.37 -3.73 9.63
CA SER A 29 -9.32 -3.58 10.74
C SER A 29 -9.73 -2.13 10.96
N LEU A 30 -8.80 -1.17 10.82
CA LEU A 30 -9.11 0.25 10.92
C LEU A 30 -10.02 0.72 9.77
N MET A 31 -9.81 0.20 8.56
CA MET A 31 -10.64 0.54 7.39
C MET A 31 -12.11 0.15 7.57
N ALA A 32 -12.43 -0.87 8.38
CA ALA A 32 -13.81 -1.25 8.68
C ALA A 32 -14.59 -0.18 9.46
N HIS A 33 -13.88 0.76 10.08
CA HIS A 33 -14.45 1.88 10.84
C HIS A 33 -14.38 3.21 10.06
N GLY A 34 -13.86 3.18 8.83
CA GLY A 34 -13.75 4.33 7.94
C GLY A 34 -14.96 4.49 7.00
N PRO A 35 -14.84 5.34 5.97
CA PRO A 35 -15.84 5.45 4.91
C PRO A 35 -16.16 4.09 4.29
N ASP A 36 -17.41 3.89 3.84
CA ASP A 36 -17.78 2.62 3.20
C ASP A 36 -17.10 2.49 1.83
N ILE A 37 -15.99 1.76 1.85
CA ILE A 37 -15.15 1.44 0.69
C ILE A 37 -15.27 -0.03 0.30
N LYS A 38 -16.35 -0.71 0.71
CA LYS A 38 -16.58 -2.11 0.35
C LYS A 38 -16.51 -2.30 -1.17
N GLY A 39 -15.73 -3.29 -1.59
CA GLY A 39 -15.51 -3.60 -3.00
C GLY A 39 -14.52 -2.70 -3.73
N GLN A 40 -14.01 -1.64 -3.11
CA GLN A 40 -13.05 -0.70 -3.73
C GLN A 40 -11.60 -1.01 -3.37
N VAL A 41 -11.37 -1.92 -2.42
CA VAL A 41 -10.05 -2.29 -1.92
C VAL A 41 -9.77 -3.75 -2.22
N VAL A 42 -8.68 -3.99 -2.95
CA VAL A 42 -8.18 -5.32 -3.26
C VAL A 42 -6.86 -5.52 -2.52
N LEU A 43 -6.72 -6.65 -1.82
CA LEU A 43 -5.45 -7.06 -1.25
C LEU A 43 -4.65 -7.82 -2.31
N ASP A 44 -3.58 -7.19 -2.80
CA ASP A 44 -2.68 -7.77 -3.78
C ASP A 44 -1.29 -7.97 -3.16
N PHE A 45 -0.93 -9.22 -2.90
CA PHE A 45 0.39 -9.61 -2.37
C PHE A 45 1.47 -9.72 -3.46
N SER A 46 1.11 -9.53 -4.73
CA SER A 46 2.05 -9.44 -5.86
C SER A 46 2.45 -7.99 -6.18
N LEU A 47 1.76 -7.01 -5.61
CA LEU A 47 2.05 -5.60 -5.82
C LEU A 47 3.47 -5.28 -5.32
N VAL A 48 4.30 -4.84 -6.26
CA VAL A 48 5.64 -4.31 -6.01
C VAL A 48 5.73 -2.93 -6.65
N ARG A 49 6.27 -1.94 -5.94
CA ARG A 49 6.60 -0.62 -6.52
C ARG A 49 8.11 -0.53 -6.73
N GLY A 50 8.53 0.09 -7.82
CA GLY A 50 9.94 0.19 -8.22
C GLY A 50 10.82 1.10 -7.34
N LEU A 51 10.34 1.53 -6.18
CA LEU A 51 11.03 2.46 -5.30
C LEU A 51 11.40 1.75 -4.00
N ALA A 52 12.70 1.48 -3.84
CA ALA A 52 13.25 0.75 -2.69
C ALA A 52 13.15 1.50 -1.35
N TYR A 53 12.61 2.72 -1.33
CA TYR A 53 12.47 3.51 -0.11
C TYR A 53 11.24 3.16 0.75
N TYR A 54 10.28 2.39 0.21
CA TYR A 54 9.13 1.97 0.99
C TYR A 54 9.51 0.83 1.95
N ASN A 55 9.08 0.94 3.20
CA ASN A 55 9.41 -0.03 4.25
C ASN A 55 8.17 -0.47 5.06
N GLY A 56 6.97 -0.22 4.54
CA GLY A 56 5.71 -0.61 5.15
C GLY A 56 4.63 -0.89 4.11
N VAL A 57 3.38 -0.51 4.41
CA VAL A 57 2.27 -0.66 3.47
C VAL A 57 2.52 0.17 2.21
N ILE A 58 2.17 -0.38 1.06
CA ILE A 58 2.09 0.31 -0.23
C ILE A 58 0.69 0.13 -0.80
N PHE A 59 0.26 1.06 -1.62
CA PHE A 59 -1.00 0.97 -2.32
C PHE A 59 -0.92 1.63 -3.69
N GLU A 60 -1.83 1.23 -4.55
CA GLU A 60 -2.01 1.75 -5.89
C GLU A 60 -3.49 2.02 -6.15
N VAL A 61 -3.78 3.13 -6.81
CA VAL A 61 -5.10 3.50 -7.30
C VAL A 61 -5.13 3.24 -8.80
N SER A 62 -6.13 2.49 -9.25
CA SER A 62 -6.34 2.11 -10.64
C SER A 62 -7.79 2.36 -11.05
N HIS A 63 -8.04 2.41 -12.35
CA HIS A 63 -9.39 2.58 -12.90
C HIS A 63 -9.53 1.76 -14.19
N PRO A 64 -10.65 1.05 -14.42
CA PRO A 64 -10.81 0.20 -15.61
C PRO A 64 -10.67 0.95 -16.94
N GLY A 65 -11.03 2.23 -16.96
CA GLY A 65 -10.89 3.10 -18.14
C GLY A 65 -9.48 3.66 -18.38
N TRP A 66 -8.49 3.27 -17.57
CA TRP A 66 -7.12 3.77 -17.71
C TRP A 66 -6.10 2.64 -17.57
N PRO A 67 -5.20 2.45 -18.55
CA PRO A 67 -4.31 1.28 -18.60
C PRO A 67 -3.16 1.30 -17.57
N GLY A 68 -3.06 2.35 -16.75
CA GLY A 68 -1.97 2.52 -15.79
C GLY A 68 -2.44 2.87 -14.38
N THR A 69 -1.48 3.22 -13.53
CA THR A 69 -1.76 3.75 -12.18
C THR A 69 -2.28 5.19 -12.28
N LEU A 70 -3.36 5.47 -11.54
CA LEU A 70 -3.84 6.85 -11.31
C LEU A 70 -3.09 7.55 -10.18
N GLY A 71 -2.39 6.77 -9.37
CA GLY A 71 -1.73 7.27 -8.18
C GLY A 71 -1.41 6.13 -7.23
N GLY A 72 -0.71 6.46 -6.17
CA GLY A 72 -0.32 5.48 -5.19
C GLY A 72 0.52 6.11 -4.10
N GLY A 73 0.91 5.29 -3.15
CA GLY A 73 1.63 5.75 -1.99
C GLY A 73 2.06 4.61 -1.11
N GLY A 74 2.53 4.98 0.08
CA GLY A 74 2.99 4.03 1.06
C GLY A 74 3.78 4.67 2.19
N ARG A 75 4.23 3.83 3.12
CA ARG A 75 5.07 4.21 4.26
C ARG A 75 6.56 4.15 3.90
N TYR A 76 7.31 5.19 4.25
CA TYR A 76 8.70 5.40 3.85
C TYR A 76 9.56 6.00 4.98
N ASP A 77 9.59 5.34 6.13
CA ASP A 77 10.20 5.92 7.35
C ASP A 77 11.72 6.14 7.21
N THR A 78 12.37 5.40 6.31
CA THR A 78 13.83 5.46 6.08
C THR A 78 14.26 6.53 5.07
N LEU A 79 13.32 7.18 4.39
CA LEU A 79 13.64 8.12 3.30
C LEU A 79 14.47 9.31 3.80
N SER A 80 14.11 9.90 4.94
CA SER A 80 14.85 11.03 5.55
C SER A 80 16.34 10.71 5.71
N ARG A 81 16.64 9.54 6.28
CA ARG A 81 18.02 9.07 6.45
C ARG A 81 18.72 8.82 5.11
N ALA A 82 18.03 8.21 4.14
CA ALA A 82 18.58 7.96 2.81
C ALA A 82 18.96 9.27 2.08
N LEU A 83 18.34 10.40 2.44
CA LEU A 83 18.62 11.73 1.90
C LEU A 83 19.61 12.56 2.74
N GLY A 84 20.29 11.95 3.72
CA GLY A 84 21.30 12.61 4.54
C GLY A 84 20.78 13.21 5.86
N GLY A 85 19.53 12.95 6.23
CA GLY A 85 19.01 13.24 7.55
C GLY A 85 19.63 12.36 8.65
N GLY A 86 19.60 12.83 9.90
CA GLY A 86 20.18 12.10 11.03
C GLY A 86 19.43 10.80 11.36
N ASP A 87 18.10 10.86 11.43
CA ASP A 87 17.26 9.75 11.87
C ASP A 87 16.21 9.33 10.84
N ALA A 88 15.74 8.09 10.99
CA ALA A 88 14.52 7.65 10.34
C ALA A 88 13.33 8.40 10.96
N VAL A 89 12.43 8.88 10.11
CA VAL A 89 11.28 9.69 10.51
C VAL A 89 10.03 8.96 10.04
N PRO A 90 9.10 8.59 10.94
CA PRO A 90 7.84 7.98 10.53
C PRO A 90 7.14 8.82 9.46
N ALA A 91 6.93 8.25 8.28
CA ALA A 91 6.44 8.99 7.13
C ALA A 91 5.56 8.13 6.24
N LEU A 92 4.46 8.72 5.78
CA LEU A 92 3.53 8.14 4.83
C LEU A 92 3.02 9.25 3.92
N GLY A 93 2.80 8.92 2.66
CA GLY A 93 2.29 9.88 1.69
C GLY A 93 1.89 9.19 0.40
N PHE A 94 1.35 10.00 -0.51
CA PHE A 94 0.80 9.56 -1.78
C PHE A 94 0.93 10.66 -2.82
N ALA A 95 0.80 10.27 -4.08
CA ALA A 95 0.69 11.18 -5.21
C ALA A 95 -0.34 10.65 -6.22
N TYR A 96 -0.92 11.57 -6.98
CA TYR A 96 -1.86 11.27 -8.07
C TYR A 96 -1.32 11.78 -9.40
N ASN A 97 -1.67 11.08 -10.47
CA ASN A 97 -1.48 11.53 -11.84
C ASN A 97 -2.68 12.39 -12.25
N LEU A 98 -2.52 13.72 -12.19
CA LEU A 98 -3.60 14.66 -12.52
C LEU A 98 -4.03 14.56 -13.98
N ASP A 99 -3.11 14.33 -14.91
CA ASP A 99 -3.44 14.20 -16.34
C ASP A 99 -4.35 13.00 -16.59
N ALA A 100 -4.06 11.87 -15.92
CA ALA A 100 -4.91 10.69 -15.99
C ALA A 100 -6.31 10.94 -15.38
N LEU A 101 -6.36 11.62 -14.23
CA LEU A 101 -7.63 11.94 -13.57
C LEU A 101 -8.49 12.89 -14.41
N ILE A 102 -7.89 13.93 -15.00
CA ILE A 102 -8.58 14.86 -15.90
C ILE A 102 -9.10 14.12 -17.14
N SER A 103 -8.27 13.24 -17.71
CA SER A 103 -8.66 12.45 -18.90
C SER A 103 -9.87 11.56 -18.63
N ILE A 104 -9.90 10.86 -17.47
CA ILE A 104 -11.05 10.04 -17.08
C ILE A 104 -12.28 10.90 -16.75
N GLY A 105 -12.10 12.01 -16.05
CA GLY A 105 -13.22 12.86 -15.63
C GLY A 105 -13.89 13.62 -16.78
N ALA A 106 -13.21 13.76 -17.92
CA ALA A 106 -13.76 14.32 -19.15
C ALA A 106 -14.47 13.27 -20.04
N SER A 107 -14.49 12.00 -19.63
CA SER A 107 -15.05 10.87 -20.39
C SER A 107 -16.49 10.56 -20.00
#